data_AF-K1STH4-F1
#
_entry.id   AF-K1STH4-F1
#
_cell.length_a   1.000
_cell.length_b   1.000
_cell.length_c   1.000
_cell.angle_alpha   90.00
_cell.angle_beta   90.00
_cell.angle_gamma   90.00
#
_symmetry.space_group_name_H-M   'P 1'
#
loop_
_entity.id
_entity.type
_entity.pdbx_description
1 polymer ?
#
loop_
_entity_poly.entity_id
_entity_poly.type
_entity_poly.pdbx_seq_one_letter_code
_entity_poly.pdbx_strand_id
1 'polypeptide(L)'
;MRYSILKSSNTLYLGSLKSDVYFCIYEKDYEQYVKLGTPLEEADIINRFEIRLRNERAYYAVRDLLTYYDAEQTAFSIINQYVRFVDEEPDKRKNDWKLNDRWAWFIGDNRQSLKLTTKPEPYTLDRTLRWVQRQVAPTLKMLKKN
;
A
#
# COMPACT_ATOMS: atom_id res chain seq x y z
N MET A 1 14.30 -13.89 1.77
CA MET A 1 13.91 -13.23 0.50
C MET A 1 14.63 -11.88 0.46
N ARG A 2 15.53 -11.65 -0.51
CA ARG A 2 16.22 -10.35 -0.65
C ARG A 2 15.29 -9.40 -1.41
N TYR A 3 14.80 -8.35 -0.75
CA TYR A 3 14.09 -7.28 -1.43
C TYR A 3 15.11 -6.35 -2.07
N SER A 4 14.92 -6.02 -3.35
CA SER A 4 15.65 -4.95 -4.01
C SER A 4 15.06 -3.61 -3.57
N ILE A 5 15.92 -2.72 -3.09
CA ILE A 5 15.60 -1.32 -2.82
C ILE A 5 16.19 -0.49 -3.96
N LEU A 6 15.33 0.21 -4.70
CA LEU A 6 15.75 1.17 -5.72
C LEU A 6 15.36 2.57 -5.27
N LYS A 7 16.34 3.50 -5.24
CA LYS A 7 16.15 4.91 -4.91
C LYS A 7 16.39 5.75 -6.16
N SER A 8 15.35 6.37 -6.71
CA SER A 8 15.46 7.47 -7.67
C SER A 8 14.81 8.69 -7.05
N SER A 9 15.48 9.85 -7.07
CA SER A 9 15.05 11.15 -6.49
C SER A 9 13.68 11.12 -5.80
N ASN A 10 13.70 10.97 -4.47
CA ASN A 10 12.56 10.94 -3.54
C ASN A 10 11.49 9.85 -3.72
N THR A 11 11.75 8.82 -4.53
CA THR A 11 10.91 7.62 -4.63
C THR A 11 11.62 6.38 -4.07
N LEU A 12 10.91 5.63 -3.24
CA LEU A 12 11.32 4.36 -2.67
C LEU A 12 10.46 3.21 -3.25
N TYR A 13 11.12 2.28 -3.93
CA TYR A 13 10.52 1.06 -4.42
C TYR A 13 10.99 -0.14 -3.60
N LEU A 14 10.05 -0.97 -3.14
CA LEU A 14 10.35 -2.21 -2.43
C LEU A 14 9.75 -3.40 -3.17
N GLY A 15 10.62 -4.34 -3.55
CA GLY A 15 10.25 -5.50 -4.36
C GLY A 15 10.42 -5.25 -5.86
N SER A 16 9.93 -6.19 -6.68
CA SER A 16 10.01 -6.13 -8.14
C SER A 16 8.65 -5.81 -8.73
N LEU A 17 8.62 -5.15 -9.90
CA LEU A 17 7.38 -4.96 -10.66
C LEU A 17 6.72 -6.28 -11.09
N LYS A 18 7.42 -7.42 -10.97
CA LYS A 18 6.90 -8.75 -11.28
C LYS A 18 6.49 -9.55 -10.03
N SER A 19 6.80 -9.09 -8.81
CA SER A 19 6.44 -9.83 -7.58
C SER A 19 4.96 -9.66 -7.22
N ASP A 20 4.47 -10.58 -6.39
CA ASP A 20 3.08 -10.56 -5.91
C ASP A 20 2.78 -9.42 -4.93
N VAL A 21 3.82 -8.84 -4.33
CA VAL A 21 3.75 -7.64 -3.49
C VAL A 21 4.84 -6.68 -3.96
N TYR A 22 4.46 -5.43 -4.15
CA TYR A 22 5.34 -4.34 -4.54
C TYR A 22 4.88 -3.04 -3.89
N PHE A 23 5.82 -2.30 -3.31
CA PHE A 23 5.55 -1.00 -2.70
C PHE A 23 6.20 0.13 -3.52
N CYS A 24 5.49 1.25 -3.61
CA CYS A 24 5.98 2.50 -4.20
C CYS A 24 5.63 3.67 -3.27
N ILE A 25 6.64 4.38 -2.79
CA ILE A 25 6.48 5.49 -1.86
C ILE A 25 7.15 6.71 -2.49
N TYR A 26 6.41 7.78 -2.73
CA TYR A 26 6.93 8.93 -3.48
C TYR A 26 6.22 10.25 -3.12
N GLU A 27 6.90 11.36 -3.44
CA GLU A 27 6.36 12.73 -3.43
C GLU A 27 5.36 12.89 -4.58
N LYS A 28 4.08 12.82 -4.25
CA LYS A 28 2.97 12.84 -5.20
C LYS A 28 2.73 14.25 -5.76
N ASP A 29 2.86 15.27 -4.93
CA ASP A 29 2.78 16.67 -5.33
C ASP A 29 3.84 17.01 -6.38
N TYR A 30 5.09 16.62 -6.13
CA TYR A 30 6.18 16.80 -7.08
C TYR A 30 5.96 16.00 -8.37
N GLU A 31 5.45 14.76 -8.27
CA GLU A 31 5.07 13.96 -9.45
C GLU A 31 3.95 14.61 -10.27
N GLN A 32 2.96 15.26 -9.63
CA GLN A 32 1.92 16.02 -10.33
C GLN A 32 2.47 17.31 -10.95
N TYR A 33 3.32 18.04 -10.24
CA TYR A 33 4.00 19.23 -10.77
C TYR A 33 4.79 18.91 -12.04
N VAL A 34 5.63 17.87 -12.01
CA VAL A 34 6.46 17.49 -13.16
C VAL A 34 5.62 17.00 -14.35
N LYS A 35 4.53 16.27 -14.10
CA LYS A 35 3.74 15.66 -15.18
C LYS A 35 2.66 16.58 -15.76
N LEU A 36 2.01 17.36 -14.91
CA LEU A 36 0.80 18.12 -15.24
C LEU A 36 0.97 19.62 -15.02
N GLY A 37 2.08 20.08 -14.44
CA GLY A 37 2.31 21.50 -14.13
C GLY A 37 1.48 22.03 -12.97
N THR A 38 0.87 21.15 -12.16
CA THR A 38 0.10 21.54 -10.97
C THR A 38 1.02 22.21 -9.95
N PRO A 39 0.75 23.45 -9.51
CA PRO A 39 1.51 24.09 -8.43
C PRO A 39 1.52 23.23 -7.16
N LEU A 40 2.64 23.22 -6.43
CA LEU A 40 2.80 22.38 -5.24
C LEU A 40 1.82 22.78 -4.13
N GLU A 41 1.51 24.07 -4.04
CA GLU A 41 0.58 24.65 -3.07
C GLU A 41 -0.87 24.21 -3.31
N GLU A 42 -1.20 23.77 -4.53
CA GLU A 42 -2.52 23.28 -4.91
C GLU A 42 -2.65 21.76 -4.76
N ALA A 43 -1.58 21.05 -4.37
CA ALA A 43 -1.59 19.61 -4.29
C ALA A 43 -2.31 19.11 -3.02
N ASP A 44 -3.41 18.39 -3.21
CA ASP A 44 -4.16 17.71 -2.12
C ASP A 44 -3.33 16.63 -1.38
N ILE A 45 -2.31 16.06 -2.04
CA ILE A 45 -1.53 14.92 -1.53
C ILE A 45 -0.04 15.19 -1.75
N ILE A 46 0.70 15.38 -0.66
CA ILE A 46 2.15 15.56 -0.67
C ILE A 46 2.86 14.22 -0.92
N ASN A 47 2.62 13.21 -0.08
CA ASN A 47 3.25 11.89 -0.20
C ASN A 47 2.21 10.81 -0.49
N ARG A 48 2.57 9.82 -1.33
CA ARG A 48 1.73 8.65 -1.58
C ARG A 48 2.47 7.35 -1.28
N PHE A 49 1.82 6.50 -0.50
CA PHE A 49 2.22 5.12 -0.24
C PHE A 49 1.31 4.18 -1.04
N GLU A 50 1.85 3.50 -2.04
CA GLU A 50 1.11 2.54 -2.87
C GLU A 50 1.53 1.10 -2.55
N ILE A 51 0.54 0.24 -2.32
CA ILE A 51 0.70 -1.22 -2.24
C ILE A 51 0.11 -1.82 -3.51
N ARG A 52 0.90 -2.58 -4.27
CA ARG A 52 0.45 -3.32 -5.45
C ARG A 52 0.52 -4.81 -5.16
N LEU A 53 -0.63 -5.46 -5.30
CA LEU A 53 -0.79 -6.89 -5.02
C LEU A 53 -1.18 -7.64 -6.30
N ARG A 54 -0.72 -8.87 -6.43
CA ARG A 54 -1.10 -9.79 -7.52
C ARG A 54 -1.44 -11.17 -6.99
N ASN A 55 -2.09 -11.97 -7.85
CA ASN A 55 -2.34 -13.39 -7.62
C ASN A 55 -3.00 -13.65 -6.25
N GLU A 56 -2.49 -14.61 -5.49
CA GLU A 56 -3.02 -14.99 -4.18
C GLU A 56 -2.98 -13.83 -3.18
N ARG A 57 -1.97 -12.96 -3.24
CA ARG A 57 -1.85 -11.80 -2.33
C ARG A 57 -2.99 -10.81 -2.54
N ALA A 58 -3.37 -10.57 -3.78
CA ALA A 58 -4.53 -9.74 -4.10
C ALA A 58 -5.85 -10.39 -3.64
N TYR A 59 -6.00 -11.71 -3.87
CA TYR A 59 -7.19 -12.45 -3.44
C TYR A 59 -7.39 -12.35 -1.92
N TYR A 60 -6.34 -12.63 -1.14
CA TYR A 60 -6.45 -12.61 0.33
C TYR A 60 -6.65 -11.20 0.89
N ALA A 61 -6.04 -10.17 0.31
CA ALA A 61 -6.27 -8.78 0.72
C ALA A 61 -7.72 -8.35 0.48
N VAL A 62 -8.32 -8.72 -0.67
CA VAL A 62 -9.74 -8.44 -0.93
C VAL A 62 -10.63 -9.23 0.03
N ARG A 63 -10.32 -10.50 0.30
CA ARG A 63 -11.08 -11.31 1.26
C ARG A 63 -11.05 -10.69 2.66
N ASP A 64 -9.89 -10.28 3.13
CA ASP A 64 -9.70 -9.60 4.42
C ASP A 64 -10.52 -8.30 4.48
N LEU A 65 -10.40 -7.45 3.46
CA LEU A 65 -11.17 -6.22 3.35
C LEU A 65 -12.68 -6.45 3.36
N LEU A 66 -13.19 -7.48 2.65
CA LEU A 66 -14.61 -7.81 2.63
C LEU A 66 -15.09 -8.47 3.94
N THR A 67 -14.18 -9.02 4.73
CA THR A 67 -14.52 -9.65 6.01
C THR A 67 -14.67 -8.59 7.09
N TYR A 68 -13.73 -7.65 7.17
CA TYR A 68 -13.68 -6.66 8.25
C TYR A 68 -14.23 -5.29 7.86
N TYR A 69 -14.40 -5.02 6.56
CA TYR A 69 -14.78 -3.71 6.02
C TYR A 69 -13.88 -2.56 6.51
N ASP A 70 -12.63 -2.89 6.85
CA ASP A 70 -11.63 -1.97 7.38
C ASP A 70 -10.39 -1.98 6.48
N ALA A 71 -10.31 -1.01 5.58
CA ALA A 71 -9.18 -0.89 4.67
C ALA A 71 -7.90 -0.43 5.37
N GLU A 72 -8.01 0.28 6.49
CA GLU A 72 -6.83 0.66 7.27
C GLU A 72 -6.18 -0.59 7.84
N GLN A 73 -6.97 -1.41 8.53
CA GLN A 73 -6.52 -2.68 9.07
C GLN A 73 -5.92 -3.58 7.98
N THR A 74 -6.61 -3.76 6.85
CA THR A 74 -6.09 -4.55 5.74
C THR A 74 -4.79 -3.98 5.19
N ALA A 75 -4.70 -2.67 4.95
CA ALA A 75 -3.48 -2.06 4.39
C ALA A 75 -2.29 -2.14 5.35
N PHE A 76 -2.47 -1.80 6.63
CA PHE A 76 -1.38 -1.84 7.61
C PHE A 76 -0.99 -3.26 8.00
N SER A 77 -1.90 -4.23 7.97
CA SER A 77 -1.52 -5.65 8.15
C SER A 77 -0.52 -6.09 7.07
N ILE A 78 -0.71 -5.63 5.83
CA ILE A 78 0.21 -5.90 4.73
C ILE A 78 1.50 -5.11 4.90
N ILE A 79 1.44 -3.82 5.23
CA ILE A 79 2.67 -3.01 5.43
C ILE A 79 3.54 -3.62 6.53
N ASN A 80 2.96 -3.92 7.69
CA ASN A 80 3.68 -4.41 8.87
C ASN A 80 4.32 -5.79 8.65
N GLN A 81 3.75 -6.61 7.77
CA GLN A 81 4.31 -7.91 7.42
C GLN A 81 5.60 -7.81 6.58
N TYR A 82 5.77 -6.72 5.81
CA TYR A 82 6.83 -6.62 4.81
C TYR A 82 7.85 -5.50 5.08
N VAL A 83 7.47 -4.46 5.81
CA VAL A 83 8.28 -3.26 5.99
C VAL A 83 8.29 -2.85 7.46
N ARG A 84 9.50 -2.61 7.97
CA ARG A 84 9.72 -1.92 9.23
C ARG A 84 10.87 -0.93 9.07
N PHE A 85 10.68 0.28 9.57
CA PHE A 85 11.77 1.24 9.75
C PHE A 85 12.18 1.21 11.21
N VAL A 86 13.49 1.05 11.43
CA VAL A 86 14.10 0.79 12.72
C VAL A 86 15.26 1.76 12.93
N ASP A 87 15.56 2.07 14.18
CA ASP A 87 16.73 2.86 14.55
C ASP A 87 17.93 1.93 14.72
N GLU A 88 19.09 2.31 14.19
CA GLU A 88 20.30 1.51 14.27
C GLU A 88 20.82 1.45 15.70
N GLU A 89 20.97 0.23 16.22
CA GLU A 89 21.55 -0.05 17.53
C GLU A 89 22.78 -0.95 17.32
N PRO A 90 24.01 -0.37 17.24
CA PRO A 90 25.22 -1.09 16.83
C PRO A 90 25.54 -2.32 17.69
N ASP A 91 25.18 -2.27 18.97
CA ASP A 91 25.45 -3.33 19.95
C ASP A 91 24.42 -4.48 19.91
N LYS A 92 23.42 -4.40 19.01
CA LYS A 92 22.34 -5.38 18.90
C LYS A 92 22.29 -6.01 17.51
N ARG A 93 21.68 -7.20 17.44
CA ARG A 93 21.37 -7.80 16.14
C ARG A 93 20.32 -6.95 15.44
N LYS A 94 20.40 -6.83 14.11
CA LYS A 94 19.44 -6.08 13.28
C LYS A 94 17.97 -6.42 13.52
N ASN A 95 17.70 -7.66 13.95
CA ASN A 95 16.33 -8.07 14.23
C ASN A 95 15.76 -7.49 15.51
N ASP A 96 16.64 -7.12 16.43
CA ASP A 96 16.33 -6.60 17.77
C ASP A 96 16.39 -5.06 17.81
N TRP A 97 16.67 -4.41 16.67
CA TRP A 97 16.64 -2.96 16.55
C TRP A 97 15.22 -2.44 16.80
N LYS A 98 15.14 -1.39 17.63
CA LYS A 98 13.87 -0.73 17.98
C LYS A 98 13.19 -0.15 16.73
N LEU A 99 11.87 -0.23 16.68
CA LEU A 99 11.06 0.47 15.68
C LEU A 99 11.26 1.98 15.80
N ASN A 100 11.44 2.66 14.67
CA ASN A 100 11.54 4.12 14.65
C ASN A 100 10.22 4.75 15.09
N ASP A 101 10.28 5.77 15.97
CA ASP A 101 9.08 6.36 16.58
C ASP A 101 8.14 7.02 15.56
N ARG A 102 8.66 7.64 14.49
CA ARG A 102 7.83 8.21 13.41
C ARG A 102 7.13 7.12 12.61
N TRP A 103 7.82 6.01 12.40
CA TRP A 103 7.22 4.86 11.72
C TRP A 103 6.16 4.17 12.58
N ALA A 104 6.43 4.01 13.89
CA ALA A 104 5.47 3.50 14.86
C ALA A 104 4.16 4.30 14.82
N TRP A 105 4.27 5.63 14.90
CA TRP A 105 3.12 6.53 14.77
C TRP A 105 2.41 6.36 13.42
N PHE A 106 3.15 6.32 12.31
CA PHE A 106 2.57 6.12 10.98
C PHE A 106 1.73 4.84 10.87
N ILE A 107 2.24 3.71 11.37
CA ILE A 107 1.56 2.41 11.30
C ILE A 107 0.45 2.21 12.33
N GLY A 108 0.13 3.22 13.15
CA GLY A 108 -1.03 3.21 14.03
C GLY A 108 -0.74 3.30 15.53
N ASP A 109 0.53 3.35 15.95
CA ASP A 109 0.84 3.49 17.37
C ASP A 109 0.39 4.86 17.90
N ASN A 110 -0.45 4.85 18.93
CA ASN A 110 -0.98 6.05 19.62
C ASN A 110 -1.63 7.11 18.71
N ARG A 111 -2.21 6.71 17.56
CA ARG A 111 -2.98 7.62 16.69
C ARG A 111 -4.42 7.15 16.47
N GLN A 112 -5.30 8.08 16.13
CA GLN A 112 -6.66 7.74 15.70
C GLN A 112 -6.62 6.94 14.39
N SER A 113 -7.58 6.02 14.25
CA SER A 113 -7.81 5.28 13.00
C SER A 113 -8.00 6.25 11.83
N LEU A 114 -7.32 5.97 10.71
CA LEU A 114 -7.52 6.65 9.45
C LEU A 114 -8.92 6.32 8.93
N LYS A 115 -9.80 7.31 8.98
CA LYS A 115 -11.06 7.22 8.25
C LYS A 115 -10.76 7.27 6.76
N LEU A 116 -11.27 6.28 6.02
CA LEU A 116 -11.39 6.39 4.58
C LEU A 116 -12.27 7.60 4.25
N THR A 117 -11.66 8.70 3.80
CA THR A 117 -12.39 9.84 3.26
C THR A 117 -12.55 9.64 1.76
N THR A 118 -13.58 8.90 1.36
CA THR A 118 -14.09 9.06 0.00
C THR A 118 -14.72 10.44 -0.05
N LYS A 119 -14.12 11.44 -0.73
CA LYS A 119 -14.92 12.50 -1.38
C LYS A 119 -15.82 11.74 -2.36
N PRO A 120 -17.09 11.45 -2.02
CA PRO A 120 -17.85 10.47 -2.78
C PRO A 120 -18.32 11.16 -4.05
N GLU A 121 -17.72 10.85 -5.20
CA GLU A 121 -18.59 10.63 -6.33
C GLU A 121 -19.44 9.40 -6.00
N PRO A 122 -20.76 9.42 -6.24
CA PRO A 122 -21.66 8.34 -5.81
C PRO A 122 -21.12 6.98 -6.29
N TYR A 123 -20.62 6.22 -5.32
CA TYR A 123 -19.90 4.98 -5.55
C TYR A 123 -20.93 3.88 -5.65
N THR A 124 -21.31 3.49 -6.86
CA THR A 124 -22.26 2.39 -7.06
C THR A 124 -21.55 1.05 -6.80
N LEU A 125 -22.18 0.17 -6.02
CA LEU A 125 -21.76 -1.23 -5.79
C LEU A 125 -21.37 -1.92 -7.11
N ASP A 126 -22.02 -1.56 -8.21
CA ASP A 126 -21.72 -2.04 -9.56
C ASP A 126 -20.30 -1.73 -10.04
N ARG A 127 -19.66 -0.65 -9.59
CA ARG A 127 -18.30 -0.29 -10.02
C ARG A 127 -17.26 -1.17 -9.33
N THR A 128 -17.42 -1.43 -8.04
CA THR A 128 -16.60 -2.41 -7.29
C THR A 128 -16.81 -3.80 -7.84
N LEU A 129 -18.07 -4.20 -8.08
CA LEU A 129 -18.39 -5.50 -8.63
C LEU A 129 -17.78 -5.66 -10.03
N ARG A 130 -17.85 -4.64 -10.89
CA ARG A 130 -17.21 -4.65 -12.22
C ARG A 130 -15.68 -4.65 -12.16
N TRP A 131 -15.08 -3.97 -11.20
CA TRP A 131 -13.63 -4.01 -10.99
C TRP A 131 -13.18 -5.40 -10.51
N VAL A 132 -13.86 -5.98 -9.52
CA VAL A 132 -13.61 -7.35 -9.03
C VAL A 132 -13.81 -8.36 -10.16
N GLN A 133 -14.90 -8.24 -10.93
CA GLN A 133 -15.12 -9.09 -12.11
C GLN A 133 -13.99 -8.93 -13.14
N ARG A 134 -13.54 -7.71 -13.47
CA ARG A 134 -12.47 -7.55 -14.47
C ARG A 134 -11.10 -8.03 -13.98
N GLN A 135 -10.77 -7.85 -12.70
CA GLN A 135 -9.44 -8.16 -12.17
C GLN A 135 -9.32 -9.61 -11.68
N VAL A 136 -10.42 -10.23 -11.24
CA VAL A 136 -10.42 -11.56 -10.58
C VAL A 136 -11.14 -12.63 -11.43
N ALA A 137 -11.89 -12.27 -12.48
CA ALA A 137 -12.53 -13.25 -13.36
C ALA A 137 -11.59 -14.29 -14.00
N PRO A 138 -10.34 -13.97 -14.39
CA PRO A 138 -9.44 -15.00 -14.93
C PRO A 138 -9.21 -16.15 -13.94
N THR A 139 -9.02 -15.82 -12.65
CA THR A 139 -8.80 -16.78 -11.56
C THR A 139 -10.07 -17.57 -11.24
N LEU A 140 -11.23 -16.91 -11.22
CA LEU A 140 -12.53 -17.56 -11.01
C LEU A 140 -12.92 -18.50 -12.16
N LYS A 141 -12.53 -18.19 -13.40
CA LYS A 141 -12.77 -19.04 -14.57
C LYS A 141 -11.94 -20.32 -14.52
N MET A 142 -10.72 -20.26 -13.99
CA MET A 142 -9.87 -21.45 -13.82
C MET A 142 -10.44 -22.42 -12.78
N LEU A 143 -11.12 -21.94 -11.74
CA LEU A 143 -11.75 -22.79 -10.72
C LEU A 143 -13.03 -23.49 -11.20
N LYS A 144 -13.66 -23.02 -12.28
CA LYS A 144 -14.91 -23.60 -12.84
C LYS A 144 -14.68 -24.68 -13.91
N LYS A 145 -13.43 -24.99 -14.25
CA LYS A 145 -13.08 -26.16 -15.06
C LYS A 145 -12.66 -27.29 -14.11
N ASN A 146 -13.63 -28.01 -13.58
CA ASN A 146 -13.56 -29.38 -13.09
C ASN A 146 -14.95 -29.99 -13.23
#